data_AF-A0A7S1Z371-F1
#
_entry.id   AF-A0A7S1Z371-F1
#
_cell.length_a   1.000
_cell.length_b   1.000
_cell.length_c   1.000
_cell.angle_alpha   90.00
_cell.angle_beta   90.00
_cell.angle_gamma   90.00
#
_symmetry.space_group_name_H-M   'P 1'
#
loop_
_entity.id
_entity.type
_entity.pdbx_description
1 polymer ?
#
loop_
_entity_poly.entity_id
_entity_poly.type
_entity_poly.pdbx_seq_one_letter_code
_entity_poly.pdbx_strand_id
1 'polypeptide(L)'
;PWTKKQEYYTEGQDVIFDVILTAHHKGHFVYKACPIDPQQIPSQSCFDEYPLIFIEDMLYGAPADLSYPHRAYLAPSSVAGAVYESSSDPPSLYGMKFSHKFRLPQGLKGNLVLIQWHYFTSNSCIYPGYDTYGFPEHWNNINIVPECASIPEDGNGPPEQFWNCAEVSIGPSDDLSASQSAVKLTMPQSTAKLVMPSSPPLDESPDSPITPCTNLSSDIMSVNVGYYQSWAIWRQPPCQPFYASDIDVSGMGYTHLVYSFASISASMLIEPWMGNLVDEALNYAAFNALKKKHLNLKTLIAVGGLVHNVPGETCGRFHVVSSSAPNRIKFADSVVKFN
;
A
#
# COMPACT_ATOMS: atom_id res chain seq x y z
N PRO A 1 5.62 -3.79 14.01
CA PRO A 1 6.93 -4.06 13.38
C PRO A 1 6.75 -5.13 12.30
N TRP A 2 6.73 -4.71 11.04
CA TRP A 2 6.62 -5.60 9.89
C TRP A 2 7.95 -6.34 9.73
N THR A 3 7.96 -7.64 9.99
CA THR A 3 9.19 -8.46 10.07
C THR A 3 9.60 -9.09 8.73
N LYS A 4 8.94 -8.75 7.63
CA LYS A 4 9.26 -9.28 6.30
C LYS A 4 9.58 -8.12 5.35
N LYS A 5 10.86 -7.98 4.99
CA LYS A 5 11.28 -7.13 3.86
C LYS A 5 10.61 -7.66 2.60
N GLN A 6 10.18 -6.76 1.71
CA GLN A 6 9.40 -7.16 0.55
C GLN A 6 10.24 -7.99 -0.43
N GLU A 7 11.53 -7.66 -0.60
CA GLU A 7 12.45 -8.37 -1.51
C GLU A 7 13.94 -8.10 -1.18
N TYR A 8 14.85 -8.90 -1.75
CA TYR A 8 16.31 -8.67 -1.74
C TYR A 8 16.84 -8.44 -3.16
N TYR A 9 17.71 -7.44 -3.32
CA TYR A 9 18.39 -7.10 -4.57
C TYR A 9 19.90 -6.95 -4.37
N THR A 10 20.64 -6.84 -5.47
CA THR A 10 22.05 -6.42 -5.45
C THR A 10 22.21 -5.01 -6.04
N GLU A 11 23.24 -4.28 -5.61
CA GLU A 11 23.60 -3.00 -6.25
C GLU A 11 23.76 -3.17 -7.76
N GLY A 12 23.40 -2.15 -8.55
CA GLY A 12 23.49 -2.24 -10.01
C GLY A 12 22.50 -3.17 -10.71
N GLN A 13 21.67 -3.92 -9.97
CA GLN A 13 20.69 -4.84 -10.54
C GLN A 13 19.57 -4.07 -11.26
N ASP A 14 19.11 -4.63 -12.38
CA ASP A 14 17.87 -4.21 -13.03
C ASP A 14 16.67 -4.85 -12.30
N VAL A 15 15.77 -4.01 -11.79
CA VAL A 15 14.56 -4.37 -11.06
C VAL A 15 13.31 -3.94 -11.82
N ILE A 16 12.21 -4.64 -11.63
CA ILE A 16 10.93 -4.36 -12.30
C ILE A 16 9.96 -3.77 -11.28
N PHE A 17 9.34 -2.64 -11.63
CA PHE A 17 8.27 -2.04 -10.85
C PHE A 17 6.96 -2.11 -11.62
N ASP A 18 5.98 -2.77 -11.01
CA ASP A 18 4.60 -2.79 -11.49
C ASP A 18 3.77 -1.77 -10.73
N VAL A 19 3.06 -0.91 -11.47
CA VAL A 19 2.18 0.13 -10.91
C VAL A 19 0.81 0.02 -11.55
N ILE A 20 -0.24 0.06 -10.73
CA ILE A 20 -1.62 0.15 -11.21
C ILE A 20 -2.13 1.56 -10.91
N LEU A 21 -2.43 2.32 -11.96
CA LEU A 21 -3.07 3.63 -11.85
C LEU A 21 -4.58 3.50 -12.02
N THR A 22 -5.33 3.94 -11.01
CA THR A 22 -6.80 4.04 -11.07
C THR A 22 -7.25 5.37 -11.69
N ALA A 23 -6.42 6.41 -11.60
CA ALA A 23 -6.58 7.70 -12.27
C ALA A 23 -5.28 8.03 -13.01
N HIS A 24 -5.35 8.23 -14.34
CA HIS A 24 -4.16 8.23 -15.18
C HIS A 24 -3.28 9.48 -15.04
N HIS A 25 -3.87 10.66 -14.83
CA HIS A 25 -3.31 12.03 -14.79
C HIS A 25 -2.09 12.39 -15.69
N LYS A 26 -1.72 11.52 -16.65
CA LYS A 26 -0.53 11.59 -17.52
C LYS A 26 0.77 11.72 -16.72
N GLY A 27 1.90 11.93 -17.38
CA GLY A 27 3.14 12.30 -16.70
C GLY A 27 4.18 11.20 -16.74
N HIS A 28 4.93 11.04 -15.65
CA HIS A 28 6.03 10.08 -15.57
C HIS A 28 6.27 9.61 -14.13
N PHE A 29 6.86 8.43 -13.99
CA PHE A 29 7.38 7.94 -12.71
C PHE A 29 8.88 8.18 -12.59
N VAL A 30 9.31 8.42 -11.36
CA VAL A 30 10.72 8.41 -10.95
C VAL A 30 10.83 7.52 -9.72
N TYR A 31 11.94 6.78 -9.64
CA TYR A 31 12.26 5.97 -8.46
C TYR A 31 13.58 6.45 -7.86
N LYS A 32 13.61 6.54 -6.55
CA LYS A 32 14.79 6.92 -5.77
C LYS A 32 14.95 5.97 -4.59
N ALA A 33 16.15 5.80 -4.09
CA ALA A 33 16.41 4.93 -2.95
C ALA A 33 17.06 5.68 -1.78
N CYS A 34 16.81 5.23 -0.55
CA CYS A 34 17.46 5.76 0.63
C CYS A 34 17.80 4.61 1.58
N PRO A 35 19.08 4.27 1.77
CA PRO A 35 19.50 3.34 2.82
C PRO A 35 19.32 4.00 4.17
N ILE A 36 18.63 3.33 5.10
CA ILE A 36 18.34 3.86 6.43
C ILE A 36 18.62 2.83 7.52
N ASP A 37 18.93 3.31 8.71
CA ASP A 37 18.89 2.49 9.91
C ASP A 37 17.44 2.30 10.40
N PRO A 38 17.13 1.19 11.09
CA PRO A 38 15.83 1.02 11.73
C PRO A 38 15.51 2.23 12.64
N GLN A 39 14.31 2.79 12.47
CA GLN A 39 13.81 3.99 13.18
C GLN A 39 14.35 5.34 12.69
N GLN A 40 15.31 5.37 11.75
CA GLN A 40 15.70 6.61 11.09
C GLN A 40 14.55 7.13 10.22
N ILE A 41 14.33 8.45 10.25
CA ILE A 41 13.41 9.10 9.32
C ILE A 41 14.18 9.36 8.02
N PRO A 42 13.73 8.83 6.87
CA PRO A 42 14.36 9.16 5.60
C PRO A 42 14.15 10.64 5.26
N SER A 43 15.18 11.29 4.73
CA SER A 43 15.08 12.64 4.18
C SER A 43 14.97 12.60 2.66
N GLN A 44 14.38 13.64 2.05
CA GLN A 44 14.34 13.74 0.59
C GLN A 44 15.77 13.80 0.00
N SER A 45 16.71 14.46 0.68
CA SER A 45 18.11 14.51 0.27
C SER A 45 18.77 13.13 0.17
N CYS A 46 18.41 12.20 1.04
CA CYS A 46 18.91 10.82 0.99
C CYS A 46 18.40 10.09 -0.25
N PHE A 47 17.12 10.27 -0.61
CA PHE A 47 16.57 9.75 -1.86
C PHE A 47 17.26 10.34 -3.09
N ASP A 48 17.55 11.64 -3.04
CA ASP A 48 18.16 12.37 -4.16
C ASP A 48 19.60 11.94 -4.45
N GLU A 49 20.29 11.31 -3.49
CA GLU A 49 21.62 10.71 -3.68
C GLU A 49 21.60 9.42 -4.51
N TYR A 50 20.48 8.68 -4.52
CA TYR A 50 20.38 7.38 -5.19
C TYR A 50 19.18 7.31 -6.17
N PRO A 51 19.18 8.12 -7.24
CA PRO A 51 18.15 8.03 -8.28
C PRO A 51 18.35 6.78 -9.14
N LEU A 52 17.30 5.98 -9.32
CA LEU A 52 17.33 4.81 -10.20
C LEU A 52 17.30 5.26 -11.67
N ILE A 53 17.96 4.51 -12.55
CA ILE A 53 17.99 4.82 -13.99
C ILE A 53 16.91 4.01 -14.68
N PHE A 54 16.07 4.67 -15.48
CA PHE A 54 15.09 3.98 -16.31
C PHE A 54 15.78 3.20 -17.43
N ILE A 55 15.40 1.94 -17.61
CA ILE A 55 16.01 1.03 -18.59
C ILE A 55 15.02 0.72 -19.72
N GLU A 56 13.78 0.35 -19.37
CA GLU A 56 12.83 -0.16 -20.36
C GLU A 56 11.39 0.00 -19.88
N ASP A 57 10.52 0.45 -20.78
CA ASP A 57 9.07 0.29 -20.65
C ASP A 57 8.69 -1.06 -21.26
N MET A 58 8.34 -1.99 -20.39
CA MET A 58 8.12 -3.39 -20.73
C MET A 58 6.79 -3.62 -21.45
N LEU A 59 5.88 -2.64 -21.46
CA LEU A 59 4.52 -2.81 -21.98
C LEU A 59 4.22 -1.93 -23.17
N TYR A 60 4.65 -0.66 -23.15
CA TYR A 60 4.18 0.33 -24.13
C TYR A 60 5.29 0.96 -24.97
N GLY A 61 6.55 0.62 -24.70
CA GLY A 61 7.70 0.95 -25.54
C GLY A 61 8.18 2.40 -25.44
N ALA A 62 7.93 3.10 -24.33
CA ALA A 62 8.56 4.41 -24.06
C ALA A 62 10.10 4.29 -24.10
N PRO A 63 10.81 5.04 -24.97
CA PRO A 63 12.26 4.99 -25.03
C PRO A 63 12.91 5.68 -23.81
N ALA A 64 14.15 5.32 -23.49
CA ALA A 64 14.91 6.05 -22.47
C ALA A 64 15.22 7.49 -22.93
N ASP A 65 15.07 8.44 -22.01
CA ASP A 65 15.39 9.85 -22.23
C ASP A 65 16.83 10.13 -21.79
N LEU A 66 17.71 10.47 -22.74
CA LEU A 66 19.12 10.75 -22.41
C LEU A 66 19.31 12.03 -21.60
N SER A 67 18.39 13.00 -21.72
CA SER A 67 18.42 14.26 -20.96
C SER A 67 17.82 14.07 -19.56
N TYR A 68 16.88 13.14 -19.42
CA TYR A 68 16.19 12.82 -18.17
C TYR A 68 16.16 11.30 -17.90
N PRO A 69 17.32 10.67 -17.63
CA PRO A 69 17.48 9.21 -17.60
C PRO A 69 16.74 8.50 -16.46
N HIS A 70 16.10 9.24 -15.57
CA HIS A 70 15.39 8.71 -14.41
C HIS A 70 13.87 8.64 -14.61
N ARG A 71 13.35 9.08 -15.77
CA ARG A 71 11.91 9.20 -16.03
C ARG A 71 11.39 8.01 -16.83
N ALA A 72 10.35 7.36 -16.31
CA ALA A 72 9.49 6.47 -17.09
C ALA A 72 8.22 7.22 -17.48
N TYR A 73 8.13 7.68 -18.74
CA TYR A 73 6.96 8.39 -19.25
C TYR A 73 5.77 7.44 -19.40
N LEU A 74 4.56 7.91 -19.09
CA LEU A 74 3.36 7.06 -19.09
C LEU A 74 2.66 7.07 -20.44
N ALA A 75 2.41 5.87 -20.97
CA ALA A 75 1.55 5.69 -22.14
C ALA A 75 0.15 6.26 -21.88
N PRO A 76 -0.49 6.93 -22.85
CA PRO A 76 -1.85 7.44 -22.69
C PRO A 76 -2.83 6.36 -22.24
N SER A 77 -3.89 6.75 -21.52
CA SER A 77 -4.93 5.81 -21.09
C SER A 77 -5.62 5.08 -22.25
N SER A 78 -5.65 5.66 -23.46
CA SER A 78 -6.14 5.02 -24.68
C SER A 78 -5.26 3.87 -25.18
N VAL A 79 -3.98 3.85 -24.79
CA VAL A 79 -3.01 2.81 -25.12
C VAL A 79 -2.93 1.78 -24.01
N ALA A 80 -2.78 2.24 -22.76
CA ALA A 80 -2.67 1.35 -21.61
C ALA A 80 -3.95 0.54 -21.37
N GLY A 81 -5.11 1.20 -21.50
CA GLY A 81 -6.41 0.58 -21.23
C GLY A 81 -6.60 0.21 -19.76
N ALA A 82 -7.85 0.12 -19.32
CA ALA A 82 -8.15 -0.41 -18.00
C ALA A 82 -8.13 -1.95 -18.05
N VAL A 83 -7.34 -2.57 -17.18
CA VAL A 83 -7.33 -4.01 -16.95
C VAL A 83 -8.14 -4.29 -15.69
N TYR A 84 -8.95 -5.35 -15.76
CA TYR A 84 -9.58 -5.96 -14.60
C TYR A 84 -8.89 -7.30 -14.35
N GLU A 85 -7.98 -7.35 -13.37
CA GLU A 85 -7.41 -8.62 -12.92
C GLU A 85 -8.25 -9.13 -11.75
N SER A 86 -9.02 -10.20 -11.97
CA SER A 86 -9.67 -10.94 -10.89
C SER A 86 -8.62 -11.79 -10.17
N SER A 87 -8.14 -11.28 -9.05
CA SER A 87 -7.17 -11.94 -8.19
C SER A 87 -7.78 -12.07 -6.80
N SER A 88 -7.60 -13.24 -6.16
CA SER A 88 -8.02 -13.45 -4.77
C SER A 88 -7.06 -12.77 -3.78
N ASP A 89 -5.83 -12.46 -4.21
CA ASP A 89 -4.81 -11.80 -3.39
C ASP A 89 -3.70 -11.22 -4.29
N PRO A 90 -3.62 -9.88 -4.48
CA PRO A 90 -4.47 -8.83 -3.91
C PRO A 90 -5.90 -8.82 -4.49
N PRO A 91 -6.87 -8.14 -3.85
CA PRO A 91 -8.26 -8.07 -4.33
C PRO A 91 -8.34 -7.57 -5.78
N SER A 92 -9.41 -7.95 -6.49
CA SER A 92 -9.66 -7.53 -7.87
C SER A 92 -9.37 -6.05 -8.08
N LEU A 93 -8.31 -5.75 -8.84
CA LEU A 93 -7.84 -4.39 -9.09
C LEU A 93 -8.33 -3.94 -10.46
N TYR A 94 -9.03 -2.80 -10.47
CA TYR A 94 -9.41 -2.10 -11.69
C TYR A 94 -8.46 -0.92 -11.90
N GLY A 95 -7.70 -0.92 -13.00
CA GLY A 95 -6.81 0.19 -13.32
C GLY A 95 -5.93 -0.07 -14.55
N MET A 96 -5.11 0.91 -14.89
CA MET A 96 -4.13 0.81 -15.97
C MET A 96 -2.80 0.30 -15.40
N LYS A 97 -2.30 -0.81 -15.95
CA LYS A 97 -1.06 -1.44 -15.50
C LYS A 97 0.14 -0.84 -16.25
N PHE A 98 1.18 -0.50 -15.51
CA PHE A 98 2.47 -0.08 -16.02
C PHE A 98 3.54 -1.00 -15.45
N SER A 99 4.50 -1.40 -16.28
CA SER A 99 5.63 -2.24 -15.87
C SER A 99 6.91 -1.64 -16.44
N HIS A 100 7.79 -1.19 -15.57
CA HIS A 100 9.01 -0.51 -15.96
C HIS A 100 10.22 -1.17 -15.32
N LYS A 101 11.28 -1.35 -16.11
CA LYS A 101 12.57 -1.82 -15.65
C LYS A 101 13.45 -0.62 -15.29
N PHE A 102 14.02 -0.65 -14.10
CA PHE A 102 14.93 0.37 -13.59
C PHE A 102 16.20 -0.27 -13.06
N ARG A 103 17.34 0.41 -13.19
CA ARG A 103 18.62 -0.03 -12.64
C ARG A 103 18.88 0.64 -11.30
N LEU A 104 19.19 -0.18 -10.30
CA LEU A 104 19.66 0.29 -9.00
C LEU A 104 21.02 0.99 -9.13
N PRO A 105 21.28 2.08 -8.41
CA PRO A 105 22.59 2.73 -8.41
C PRO A 105 23.72 1.80 -7.97
N GLN A 106 24.90 1.98 -8.56
CA GLN A 106 26.13 1.38 -8.04
C GLN A 106 26.47 1.98 -6.67
N GLY A 107 26.95 1.17 -5.73
CA GLY A 107 27.27 1.61 -4.37
C GLY A 107 26.08 1.65 -3.40
N LEU A 108 24.84 1.54 -3.88
CA LEU A 108 23.65 1.50 -3.02
C LEU A 108 23.59 0.16 -2.27
N LYS A 109 23.76 0.20 -0.95
CA LYS A 109 23.74 -0.99 -0.09
C LYS A 109 23.04 -0.68 1.23
N GLY A 110 22.36 -1.67 1.78
CA GLY A 110 21.73 -1.52 3.08
C GLY A 110 20.87 -2.71 3.49
N ASN A 111 20.84 -2.95 4.80
CA ASN A 111 19.92 -3.92 5.37
C ASN A 111 18.46 -3.46 5.32
N LEU A 112 18.22 -2.15 5.34
CA LEU A 112 16.91 -1.55 5.12
C LEU A 112 17.10 -0.39 4.15
N VAL A 113 16.54 -0.54 2.95
CA VAL A 113 16.53 0.50 1.92
C VAL A 113 15.08 0.79 1.58
N LEU A 114 14.72 2.06 1.63
CA LEU A 114 13.44 2.51 1.11
C LEU A 114 13.59 2.84 -0.37
N ILE A 115 12.72 2.31 -1.21
CA ILE A 115 12.57 2.75 -2.60
C ILE A 115 11.31 3.61 -2.68
N GLN A 116 11.50 4.91 -2.94
CA GLN A 116 10.44 5.89 -3.15
C GLN A 116 10.01 5.86 -4.62
N TRP A 117 8.77 5.47 -4.86
CA TRP A 117 8.06 5.78 -6.09
C TRP A 117 7.52 7.21 -5.99
N HIS A 118 7.86 8.04 -6.98
CA HIS A 118 7.36 9.39 -7.09
C HIS A 118 6.71 9.56 -8.47
N TYR A 119 5.41 9.82 -8.46
CA TYR A 119 4.64 10.09 -9.65
C TYR A 119 4.36 11.59 -9.81
N PHE A 120 4.92 12.15 -10.88
CA PHE A 120 4.66 13.52 -11.32
C PHE A 120 3.57 13.53 -12.38
N THR A 121 2.42 14.15 -12.10
CA THR A 121 1.35 14.23 -13.09
C THR A 121 1.66 15.25 -14.19
N SER A 122 0.85 15.25 -15.25
CA SER A 122 1.01 16.19 -16.37
C SER A 122 -0.33 16.61 -16.98
N ASN A 123 -1.39 16.61 -16.17
CA ASN A 123 -2.72 17.12 -16.54
C ASN A 123 -2.83 18.64 -16.43
N SER A 124 -2.11 19.27 -15.49
CA SER A 124 -2.19 20.72 -15.23
C SER A 124 -1.04 21.51 -15.87
N CYS A 125 0.18 21.01 -15.75
CA CYS A 125 1.39 21.52 -16.40
C CYS A 125 2.42 20.38 -16.49
N ILE A 126 3.40 20.49 -17.38
CA ILE A 126 4.45 19.48 -17.56
C ILE A 126 5.75 19.87 -16.84
N TYR A 127 6.56 18.87 -16.52
CA TYR A 127 7.97 19.08 -16.19
C TYR A 127 8.78 19.50 -17.44
N PRO A 128 9.91 20.22 -17.28
CA PRO A 128 10.78 20.54 -18.40
C PRO A 128 11.28 19.29 -19.13
N GLY A 129 11.35 19.37 -20.47
CA GLY A 129 11.90 18.32 -21.35
C GLY A 129 10.87 17.45 -22.08
N TYR A 130 9.58 17.63 -21.80
CA TYR A 130 8.53 16.87 -22.49
C TYR A 130 8.38 17.24 -23.98
N ASP A 131 8.73 18.48 -24.35
CA ASP A 131 8.66 19.01 -25.71
C ASP A 131 9.71 18.40 -26.66
N THR A 132 10.81 17.91 -26.10
CA THR A 132 11.96 17.34 -26.82
C THR A 132 12.03 15.82 -26.72
N TYR A 133 11.19 15.20 -25.88
CA TYR A 133 11.16 13.76 -25.72
C TYR A 133 10.47 13.07 -26.92
N GLY A 134 11.15 12.06 -27.47
CA GLY A 134 10.67 11.27 -28.60
C GLY A 134 9.64 10.22 -28.17
N PHE A 135 8.41 10.63 -27.90
CA PHE A 135 7.32 9.71 -27.57
C PHE A 135 7.09 8.67 -28.69
N PRO A 136 6.72 7.41 -28.36
CA PRO A 136 6.41 6.41 -29.37
C PRO A 136 5.30 6.84 -30.31
N GLU A 137 5.50 6.66 -31.62
CA GLU A 137 4.55 7.12 -32.65
C GLU A 137 3.14 6.53 -32.46
N HIS A 138 3.06 5.25 -32.05
CA HIS A 138 1.79 4.57 -31.84
C HIS A 138 1.00 5.06 -30.63
N TRP A 139 1.61 5.87 -29.74
CA TRP A 139 0.89 6.38 -28.59
C TRP A 139 -0.26 7.30 -28.98
N ASN A 140 -0.08 8.07 -30.07
CA ASN A 140 -1.03 9.05 -30.61
C ASN A 140 -1.53 10.06 -29.55
N ASN A 141 -1.84 11.30 -29.93
CA ASN A 141 -2.54 12.24 -29.04
C ASN A 141 -1.85 12.51 -27.67
N ILE A 142 -0.51 12.56 -27.61
CA ILE A 142 0.19 13.07 -26.43
C ILE A 142 -0.13 14.55 -26.30
N ASN A 143 -1.16 14.86 -25.51
CA ASN A 143 -1.57 16.23 -25.26
C ASN A 143 -0.63 16.85 -24.23
N ILE A 144 0.40 17.54 -24.75
CA ILE A 144 1.39 18.31 -24.01
C ILE A 144 0.77 19.66 -23.61
N VAL A 145 0.63 19.87 -22.31
CA VAL A 145 0.22 21.15 -21.71
C VAL A 145 1.46 22.02 -21.44
N PRO A 146 1.32 23.34 -21.15
CA PRO A 146 2.47 24.19 -20.87
C PRO A 146 3.34 23.72 -19.70
N GLU A 147 4.62 24.08 -19.72
CA GLU A 147 5.54 23.79 -18.60
C GLU A 147 5.11 24.49 -17.31
N CYS A 148 5.38 23.85 -16.17
CA CYS A 148 5.12 24.42 -14.87
C CYS A 148 6.05 25.61 -14.59
N ALA A 149 5.50 26.73 -14.13
CA ALA A 149 6.29 27.91 -13.76
C ALA A 149 7.26 27.64 -12.60
N SER A 150 6.81 26.83 -11.64
CA SER A 150 7.61 26.25 -10.57
C SER A 150 6.98 24.93 -10.17
N ILE A 151 7.75 24.06 -9.51
CA ILE A 151 7.26 22.76 -9.07
C ILE A 151 7.55 22.63 -7.58
N PRO A 152 6.52 22.63 -6.71
CA PRO A 152 6.70 22.57 -5.26
C PRO A 152 7.32 21.25 -4.83
N GLU A 153 8.36 21.30 -4.00
CA GLU A 153 9.03 20.11 -3.46
C GLU A 153 8.13 19.26 -2.54
N ASP A 154 7.14 19.89 -1.90
CA ASP A 154 6.19 19.26 -0.99
C ASP A 154 4.90 18.80 -1.67
N GLY A 155 4.77 19.01 -2.99
CA GLY A 155 3.56 18.70 -3.75
C GLY A 155 2.40 19.67 -3.55
N ASN A 156 2.59 20.77 -2.81
CA ASN A 156 1.53 21.74 -2.55
C ASN A 156 1.36 22.73 -3.71
N GLY A 157 0.85 22.24 -4.84
CA GLY A 157 0.59 23.02 -6.04
C GLY A 157 0.67 22.16 -7.29
N PRO A 158 0.60 22.78 -8.48
CA PRO A 158 0.73 22.05 -9.75
C PRO A 158 2.21 21.70 -10.04
N PRO A 159 2.48 20.55 -10.71
CA PRO A 159 1.52 19.47 -10.97
C PRO A 159 1.25 18.67 -9.69
N GLU A 160 0.13 17.92 -9.68
CA GLU A 160 -0.13 16.99 -8.57
C GLU A 160 1.01 15.95 -8.50
N GLN A 161 1.36 15.56 -7.28
CA GLN A 161 2.47 14.65 -7.01
C GLN A 161 2.02 13.56 -6.03
N PHE A 162 2.46 12.32 -6.26
CA PHE A 162 2.13 11.17 -5.42
C PHE A 162 3.39 10.40 -5.05
N TRP A 163 3.44 9.93 -3.80
CA TRP A 163 4.56 9.16 -3.28
C TRP A 163 4.08 7.84 -2.68
N ASN A 164 4.89 6.81 -2.85
CA ASN A 164 4.80 5.56 -2.10
C ASN A 164 6.22 5.03 -1.83
N CYS A 165 6.38 4.21 -0.80
CA CYS A 165 7.67 3.61 -0.46
C CYS A 165 7.55 2.10 -0.32
N ALA A 166 8.59 1.39 -0.78
CA ALA A 166 8.77 -0.03 -0.56
C ALA A 166 10.03 -0.29 0.29
N GLU A 167 9.97 -1.28 1.18
CA GLU A 167 11.07 -1.70 2.06
C GLU A 167 11.79 -2.93 1.50
N VAL A 168 13.07 -2.77 1.17
CA VAL A 168 13.90 -3.84 0.58
C VAL A 168 15.25 -3.94 1.29
N SER A 169 16.02 -4.97 0.96
CA SER A 169 17.46 -5.04 1.27
C SER A 169 18.29 -5.11 0.01
N ILE A 170 19.46 -4.45 0.03
CA ILE A 170 20.36 -4.39 -1.13
C ILE A 170 21.77 -4.76 -0.72
N GLY A 171 22.31 -5.82 -1.32
CA GLY A 171 23.65 -6.35 -1.08
C GLY A 171 24.66 -6.05 -2.21
N PRO A 172 25.90 -6.54 -2.08
CA PRO A 172 26.94 -6.38 -3.11
C PRO A 172 26.64 -7.21 -4.36
N SER A 173 27.14 -6.76 -5.52
CA SER A 173 26.97 -7.45 -6.82
C SER A 173 27.49 -8.90 -6.84
N ASP A 174 28.48 -9.23 -6.00
CA ASP A 174 29.13 -10.55 -5.96
C ASP A 174 28.26 -11.64 -5.30
N ASP A 175 27.19 -11.26 -4.61
CA ASP A 175 26.26 -12.19 -3.95
C ASP A 175 25.29 -12.90 -4.93
N LEU A 176 25.31 -12.55 -6.22
CA LEU A 176 24.52 -13.24 -7.26
C LEU A 176 24.92 -14.73 -7.45
N SER A 177 26.07 -15.15 -6.90
CA SER A 177 26.48 -16.56 -6.89
C SER A 177 25.79 -17.41 -5.80
N ALA A 178 25.22 -16.78 -4.77
CA ALA A 178 24.64 -17.48 -3.62
C ALA A 178 23.11 -17.63 -3.69
N SER A 179 22.38 -16.77 -4.43
CA SER A 179 20.90 -16.80 -4.47
C SER A 179 20.29 -17.52 -5.67
N GLN A 180 21.07 -17.87 -6.70
CA GLN A 180 20.56 -18.61 -7.87
C GLN A 180 20.30 -20.11 -7.64
N SER A 181 20.55 -20.65 -6.45
CA SER A 181 20.26 -22.07 -6.13
C SER A 181 18.82 -22.35 -5.66
N ALA A 182 17.93 -21.37 -5.59
CA ALA A 182 16.61 -21.57 -4.98
C ALA A 182 15.39 -21.10 -5.77
N VAL A 183 15.41 -20.97 -7.11
CA VAL A 183 14.18 -21.08 -7.93
C VAL A 183 14.52 -21.62 -9.32
N LYS A 184 14.58 -22.95 -9.45
CA LYS A 184 14.54 -23.61 -10.76
C LYS A 184 13.08 -23.93 -11.07
N LEU A 185 12.34 -22.93 -11.56
CA LEU A 185 11.01 -23.17 -12.11
C LEU A 185 11.17 -23.83 -13.48
N THR A 186 10.85 -25.11 -13.54
CA THR A 186 10.87 -25.90 -14.77
C THR A 186 9.59 -25.58 -15.54
N MET A 187 9.69 -24.77 -16.61
CA MET A 187 8.61 -24.64 -17.58
C MET A 187 8.69 -25.80 -18.58
N PRO A 188 7.58 -26.52 -18.87
CA PRO A 188 7.55 -27.50 -19.93
C PRO A 188 7.47 -26.80 -21.29
N GLN A 189 8.45 -27.07 -22.17
CA GLN A 189 8.35 -26.75 -23.58
C GLN A 189 7.32 -27.67 -24.24
N SER A 190 6.22 -27.10 -24.74
CA SER A 190 5.27 -27.80 -25.60
C SER A 190 5.57 -27.51 -27.06
N THR A 191 6.09 -28.51 -27.76
CA THR A 191 6.10 -28.58 -29.22
C THR A 191 4.90 -29.39 -29.67
N ALA A 192 3.81 -28.73 -30.08
CA ALA A 192 2.74 -29.40 -30.82
C ALA A 192 2.14 -28.45 -31.86
N LYS A 193 2.13 -28.92 -33.11
CA LYS A 193 1.64 -28.23 -34.30
C LYS A 193 0.12 -28.02 -34.25
N LEU A 194 -0.30 -26.86 -34.75
CA LEU A 194 -1.69 -26.51 -35.05
C LEU A 194 -2.32 -27.52 -36.03
N VAL A 195 -3.33 -28.23 -35.57
CA VAL A 195 -4.35 -28.84 -36.42
C VAL A 195 -5.70 -28.41 -35.84
N MET A 196 -6.49 -27.67 -36.62
CA MET A 196 -7.90 -27.43 -36.30
C MET A 196 -8.74 -28.61 -36.80
N PRO A 197 -9.63 -29.15 -35.96
CA PRO A 197 -10.87 -29.71 -36.47
C PRO A 197 -12.11 -29.09 -35.83
N SER A 198 -13.15 -29.07 -36.65
CA SER A 198 -14.51 -28.58 -36.48
C SER A 198 -15.23 -28.95 -35.17
N SER A 199 -16.11 -28.04 -34.74
CA SER A 199 -17.01 -28.18 -33.59
C SER A 199 -17.87 -29.45 -33.63
N PRO A 200 -17.86 -30.28 -32.57
CA PRO A 200 -18.91 -31.26 -32.28
C PRO A 200 -19.98 -30.68 -31.34
N PRO A 201 -21.14 -31.35 -31.21
CA PRO A 201 -22.36 -30.77 -30.66
C PRO A 201 -22.34 -30.68 -29.12
N LEU A 202 -23.15 -29.75 -28.61
CA LEU A 202 -23.46 -29.61 -27.18
C LEU A 202 -24.04 -30.93 -26.66
N ASP A 203 -23.27 -31.61 -25.82
CA ASP A 203 -23.70 -32.78 -25.05
C ASP A 203 -23.65 -32.42 -23.56
N GLU A 204 -24.72 -32.74 -22.85
CA GLU A 204 -24.89 -32.45 -21.42
C GLU A 204 -23.84 -33.22 -20.61
N SER A 205 -23.02 -32.48 -19.84
CA SER A 205 -21.99 -33.09 -19.00
C SER A 205 -22.63 -33.79 -17.80
N PRO A 206 -22.23 -35.03 -17.46
CA PRO A 206 -22.70 -35.74 -16.28
C PRO A 206 -22.16 -35.08 -15.02
N ASP A 207 -23.04 -35.00 -14.00
CA ASP A 207 -22.76 -34.57 -12.65
C ASP A 207 -21.53 -35.33 -12.11
N SER A 208 -20.41 -34.61 -11.97
CA SER A 208 -19.22 -35.16 -11.32
C SER A 208 -19.34 -34.98 -9.81
N PRO A 209 -19.05 -36.02 -9.01
CA PRO A 209 -19.25 -35.95 -7.56
C PRO A 209 -18.34 -34.88 -6.96
N ILE A 210 -18.96 -33.90 -6.29
CA ILE A 210 -18.28 -32.93 -5.44
C ILE A 210 -17.54 -33.73 -4.37
N THR A 211 -16.22 -33.84 -4.51
CA THR A 211 -15.38 -34.41 -3.47
C THR A 211 -15.25 -33.32 -2.39
N PRO A 212 -15.78 -33.51 -1.17
CA PRO A 212 -15.63 -32.51 -0.13
C PRO A 212 -14.15 -32.44 0.25
N CYS A 213 -13.56 -31.24 0.17
CA CYS A 213 -12.20 -30.98 0.61
C CYS A 213 -12.06 -31.32 2.11
N THR A 214 -11.67 -32.55 2.41
CA THR A 214 -11.59 -33.08 3.78
C THR A 214 -10.17 -33.13 4.32
N ASN A 215 -9.24 -32.34 3.77
CA ASN A 215 -7.90 -32.13 4.35
C ASN A 215 -7.35 -30.71 4.05
N LEU A 216 -8.07 -29.67 4.45
CA LEU A 216 -7.53 -28.31 4.62
C LEU A 216 -7.38 -28.03 6.12
N SER A 217 -6.48 -28.75 6.77
CA SER A 217 -6.12 -28.51 8.17
C SER A 217 -4.80 -27.74 8.26
N SER A 218 -4.83 -26.43 7.98
CA SER A 218 -3.96 -25.44 8.66
C SER A 218 -4.18 -23.96 8.31
N ASP A 219 -4.81 -23.61 7.18
CA ASP A 219 -4.96 -22.19 6.77
C ASP A 219 -6.41 -21.69 6.83
N ILE A 220 -7.07 -21.92 7.96
CA ILE A 220 -8.33 -21.22 8.28
C ILE A 220 -7.95 -19.82 8.78
N MET A 221 -8.58 -18.77 8.23
CA MET A 221 -8.55 -17.41 8.77
C MET A 221 -8.87 -17.45 10.27
N SER A 222 -7.84 -17.46 11.11
CA SER A 222 -7.96 -17.69 12.56
C SER A 222 -8.38 -16.44 13.33
N VAL A 223 -8.56 -15.32 12.62
CA VAL A 223 -8.82 -14.00 13.19
C VAL A 223 -10.17 -13.48 12.68
N ASN A 224 -11.15 -13.46 13.56
CA ASN A 224 -12.42 -12.75 13.40
C ASN A 224 -12.42 -11.50 14.31
N VAL A 225 -12.52 -10.32 13.70
CA VAL A 225 -12.39 -9.01 14.38
C VAL A 225 -13.72 -8.26 14.35
N GLY A 226 -14.22 -7.85 15.52
CA GLY A 226 -15.40 -7.00 15.64
C GLY A 226 -15.07 -5.59 16.14
N TYR A 227 -15.55 -4.56 15.46
CA TYR A 227 -15.48 -3.18 15.95
C TYR A 227 -16.70 -2.87 16.83
N TYR A 228 -16.47 -2.52 18.09
CA TYR A 228 -17.50 -2.06 19.02
C TYR A 228 -17.57 -0.54 19.03
N GLN A 229 -18.69 -0.02 18.54
CA GLN A 229 -19.01 1.40 18.52
C GLN A 229 -19.40 1.87 19.93
N SER A 230 -18.52 2.59 20.63
CA SER A 230 -18.70 2.90 22.05
C SER A 230 -19.95 3.74 22.37
N TRP A 231 -20.36 4.61 21.45
CA TRP A 231 -21.54 5.46 21.61
C TRP A 231 -22.85 4.73 21.32
N ALA A 232 -22.83 3.43 21.01
CA ALA A 232 -24.04 2.63 20.86
C ALA A 232 -24.89 2.56 22.15
N ILE A 233 -24.29 2.82 23.31
CA ILE A 233 -24.97 2.97 24.60
C ILE A 233 -25.95 4.16 24.64
N TRP A 234 -25.75 5.16 23.77
CA TRP A 234 -26.57 6.38 23.69
C TRP A 234 -27.65 6.32 22.62
N ARG A 235 -27.84 5.16 21.97
CA ARG A 235 -28.94 4.98 21.01
C ARG A 235 -30.27 5.23 21.72
N GLN A 236 -31.19 5.90 21.04
CA GLN A 236 -32.51 6.17 21.60
C GLN A 236 -33.29 4.84 21.79
N PRO A 237 -34.27 4.76 22.71
CA PRO A 237 -35.01 3.54 23.02
C PRO A 237 -35.57 2.73 21.83
N PRO A 238 -36.02 3.30 20.69
CA PRO A 238 -36.42 2.48 19.55
C PRO A 238 -35.25 1.84 18.78
N CYS A 239 -34.03 2.37 18.93
CA CYS A 239 -32.82 1.90 18.24
C CYS A 239 -31.95 0.98 19.10
N GLN A 240 -32.46 0.56 20.27
CA GLN A 240 -31.82 -0.35 21.23
C GLN A 240 -30.39 0.08 21.64
N PRO A 241 -30.22 0.73 22.81
CA PRO A 241 -28.92 0.87 23.44
C PRO A 241 -28.17 -0.47 23.45
N PHE A 242 -26.89 -0.45 23.09
CA PHE A 242 -26.08 -1.65 22.99
C PHE A 242 -24.80 -1.47 23.81
N TYR A 243 -24.65 -2.28 24.85
CA TYR A 243 -23.55 -2.25 25.80
C TYR A 243 -22.51 -3.32 25.45
N ALA A 244 -21.28 -3.16 25.94
CA ALA A 244 -20.23 -4.15 25.75
C ALA A 244 -20.61 -5.55 26.27
N SER A 245 -21.44 -5.62 27.33
CA SER A 245 -21.98 -6.87 27.87
C SER A 245 -22.92 -7.62 26.93
N ASP A 246 -23.48 -6.93 25.94
CA ASP A 246 -24.47 -7.48 25.00
C ASP A 246 -23.79 -8.13 23.78
N ILE A 247 -22.47 -8.02 23.67
CA ILE A 247 -21.69 -8.63 22.59
C ILE A 247 -21.69 -10.16 22.78
N ASP A 248 -22.34 -10.86 21.85
CA ASP A 248 -22.26 -12.32 21.77
C ASP A 248 -20.92 -12.76 21.15
N VAL A 249 -19.86 -12.76 21.97
CA VAL A 249 -18.50 -13.11 21.54
C VAL A 249 -18.44 -14.52 20.97
N SER A 250 -19.13 -15.48 21.60
CA SER A 250 -19.04 -16.90 21.21
C SER A 250 -19.94 -17.24 20.04
N GLY A 251 -21.19 -16.74 20.03
CA GLY A 251 -22.11 -16.98 18.92
C GLY A 251 -21.67 -16.30 17.63
N MET A 252 -21.03 -15.14 17.73
CA MET A 252 -20.44 -14.44 16.57
C MET A 252 -19.02 -14.94 16.21
N GLY A 253 -18.43 -15.81 17.03
CA GLY A 253 -17.10 -16.38 16.81
C GLY A 253 -15.96 -15.35 16.85
N TYR A 254 -16.09 -14.26 17.63
CA TYR A 254 -15.07 -13.21 17.69
C TYR A 254 -13.80 -13.69 18.41
N THR A 255 -12.66 -13.39 17.81
CA THR A 255 -11.32 -13.63 18.39
C THR A 255 -10.67 -12.33 18.87
N HIS A 256 -11.03 -11.20 18.24
CA HIS A 256 -10.55 -9.87 18.55
C HIS A 256 -11.74 -8.91 18.58
N LEU A 257 -11.78 -8.02 19.56
CA LEU A 257 -12.72 -6.90 19.60
C LEU A 257 -11.96 -5.58 19.71
N VAL A 258 -12.42 -4.59 18.96
CA VAL A 258 -11.81 -3.25 18.89
C VAL A 258 -12.78 -2.22 19.45
N TYR A 259 -12.44 -1.60 20.57
CA TYR A 259 -13.22 -0.49 21.13
C TYR A 259 -13.00 0.76 20.26
N SER A 260 -14.08 1.39 19.82
CA SER A 260 -14.04 2.55 18.92
C SER A 260 -14.77 3.73 19.57
N PHE A 261 -14.12 4.85 19.87
CA PHE A 261 -12.71 5.21 19.62
C PHE A 261 -12.06 5.80 20.88
N ALA A 262 -10.74 5.92 20.85
CA ALA A 262 -9.96 6.94 21.57
C ALA A 262 -9.57 8.06 20.60
N SER A 263 -9.18 9.22 21.12
CA SER A 263 -8.74 10.38 20.33
C SER A 263 -7.25 10.70 20.53
N ILE A 264 -6.79 11.72 19.81
CA ILE A 264 -5.47 12.33 19.95
C ILE A 264 -5.68 13.77 20.42
N SER A 265 -5.21 14.04 21.64
CA SER A 265 -5.31 15.36 22.27
C SER A 265 -4.54 16.44 21.53
N ALA A 266 -4.83 17.69 21.91
CA ALA A 266 -4.07 18.85 21.45
C ALA A 266 -2.56 18.72 21.70
N SER A 267 -2.20 18.00 22.76
CA SER A 267 -0.83 17.77 23.20
C SER A 267 -0.16 16.55 22.56
N MET A 268 -0.79 15.91 21.56
CA MET A 268 -0.28 14.72 20.85
C MET A 268 -0.21 13.47 21.74
N LEU A 269 -1.09 13.37 22.73
CA LEU A 269 -1.26 12.21 23.59
C LEU A 269 -2.57 11.49 23.24
N ILE A 270 -2.62 10.17 23.39
CA ILE A 270 -3.89 9.44 23.38
C ILE A 270 -4.79 9.97 24.51
N GLU A 271 -6.08 10.10 24.23
CA GLU A 271 -7.07 10.51 25.22
C GLU A 271 -8.41 9.80 24.98
N PRO A 272 -9.28 9.73 26.01
CA PRO A 272 -10.66 9.29 25.86
C PRO A 272 -11.40 10.10 24.79
N TRP A 273 -12.27 9.48 24.00
CA TRP A 273 -12.93 10.12 22.86
C TRP A 273 -13.79 11.32 23.27
N MET A 274 -14.53 11.23 24.36
CA MET A 274 -15.35 12.32 24.90
C MET A 274 -14.59 13.23 25.88
N GLY A 275 -13.29 13.03 26.08
CA GLY A 275 -12.48 13.77 27.06
C GLY A 275 -12.86 13.52 28.54
N ASN A 276 -13.95 12.81 28.82
CA ASN A 276 -14.40 12.45 30.16
C ASN A 276 -13.81 11.09 30.57
N LEU A 277 -12.72 11.16 31.34
CA LEU A 277 -11.99 10.00 31.84
C LEU A 277 -12.83 9.07 32.73
N VAL A 278 -13.81 9.57 33.47
CA VAL A 278 -14.52 8.73 34.46
C VAL A 278 -15.49 7.78 33.77
N ASP A 279 -16.34 8.30 32.89
CA ASP A 279 -17.35 7.49 32.21
C ASP A 279 -16.72 6.55 31.16
N GLU A 280 -15.72 7.04 30.43
CA GLU A 280 -15.02 6.18 29.47
C GLU A 280 -14.16 5.10 30.13
N ALA A 281 -13.52 5.38 31.27
CA ALA A 281 -12.77 4.35 31.99
C ALA A 281 -13.67 3.18 32.44
N LEU A 282 -14.90 3.46 32.88
CA LEU A 282 -15.88 2.42 33.22
C LEU A 282 -16.27 1.59 32.00
N ASN A 283 -16.45 2.23 30.84
CA ASN A 283 -16.75 1.54 29.59
C ASN A 283 -15.57 0.67 29.10
N TYR A 284 -14.33 1.16 29.22
CA TYR A 284 -13.13 0.36 28.93
C TYR A 284 -13.02 -0.85 29.86
N ALA A 285 -13.30 -0.66 31.15
CA ALA A 285 -13.29 -1.75 32.12
C ALA A 285 -14.35 -2.81 31.80
N ALA A 286 -15.57 -2.39 31.45
CA ALA A 286 -16.66 -3.29 31.04
C ALA A 286 -16.31 -4.06 29.77
N PHE A 287 -15.75 -3.40 28.76
CA PHE A 287 -15.29 -4.03 27.53
C PHE A 287 -14.17 -5.03 27.76
N ASN A 288 -13.16 -4.68 28.56
CA ASN A 288 -12.07 -5.59 28.91
C ASN A 288 -12.51 -6.76 29.79
N ALA A 289 -13.60 -6.62 30.56
CA ALA A 289 -14.15 -7.69 31.38
C ALA A 289 -14.67 -8.88 30.55
N LEU A 290 -14.96 -8.70 29.26
CA LEU A 290 -15.30 -9.80 28.34
C LEU A 290 -14.22 -10.90 28.31
N LYS A 291 -12.94 -10.52 28.47
CA LYS A 291 -11.81 -11.46 28.54
C LYS A 291 -11.89 -12.43 29.72
N LYS A 292 -12.64 -12.08 30.78
CA LYS A 292 -12.85 -12.98 31.94
C LYS A 292 -13.73 -14.17 31.57
N LYS A 293 -14.67 -14.01 30.63
CA LYS A 293 -15.55 -15.07 30.11
C LYS A 293 -14.97 -15.74 28.86
N HIS A 294 -14.18 -15.00 28.08
CA HIS A 294 -13.60 -15.47 26.81
C HIS A 294 -12.08 -15.36 26.86
N LEU A 295 -11.40 -16.38 27.40
CA LEU A 295 -9.95 -16.33 27.72
C LEU A 295 -9.05 -16.12 26.49
N ASN A 296 -9.51 -16.52 25.31
CA ASN A 296 -8.78 -16.36 24.05
C ASN A 296 -9.06 -15.02 23.34
N LEU A 297 -10.03 -14.23 23.84
CA LEU A 297 -10.39 -12.95 23.26
C LEU A 297 -9.28 -11.93 23.45
N LYS A 298 -8.89 -11.26 22.36
CA LYS A 298 -8.03 -10.08 22.41
C LYS A 298 -8.88 -8.82 22.32
N THR A 299 -8.55 -7.81 23.13
CA THR A 299 -9.18 -6.49 23.07
C THR A 299 -8.17 -5.46 22.60
N LEU A 300 -8.60 -4.55 21.73
CA LEU A 300 -7.82 -3.45 21.20
C LEU A 300 -8.59 -2.14 21.35
N ILE A 301 -7.87 -1.01 21.36
CA ILE A 301 -8.43 0.33 21.26
C ILE A 301 -8.13 0.88 19.86
N ALA A 302 -9.15 1.35 19.15
CA ALA A 302 -8.95 2.12 17.93
C ALA A 302 -8.78 3.59 18.30
N VAL A 303 -7.71 4.22 17.80
CA VAL A 303 -7.50 5.66 17.93
C VAL A 303 -7.89 6.32 16.61
N GLY A 304 -8.69 7.38 16.65
CA GLY A 304 -8.99 8.16 15.46
C GLY A 304 -10.44 8.04 14.95
N GLY A 305 -10.56 7.80 13.64
CA GLY A 305 -11.82 7.75 12.90
C GLY A 305 -11.90 8.80 11.80
N LEU A 306 -12.99 8.80 11.02
CA LEU A 306 -13.22 9.75 9.91
C LEU A 306 -13.04 11.21 10.34
N VAL A 307 -13.45 11.52 11.57
CA VAL A 307 -13.42 12.87 12.16
C VAL A 307 -12.01 13.50 12.25
N HIS A 308 -10.93 12.72 12.25
CA HIS A 308 -9.55 13.24 12.31
C HIS A 308 -9.04 13.70 10.95
N ASN A 309 -9.85 13.49 9.90
CA ASN A 309 -9.55 13.85 8.51
C ASN A 309 -10.60 14.80 7.90
N VAL A 310 -11.54 15.33 8.70
CA VAL A 310 -12.51 16.35 8.28
C VAL A 310 -12.28 17.65 9.06
N PRO A 311 -12.66 18.83 8.53
CA PRO A 311 -12.48 20.10 9.23
C PRO A 311 -13.06 20.09 10.65
N GLY A 312 -12.23 20.42 11.65
CA GLY A 312 -12.57 20.38 13.07
C GLY A 312 -11.33 20.37 13.97
N GLU A 313 -11.54 20.34 15.29
CA GLU A 313 -10.46 20.43 16.31
C GLU A 313 -9.46 19.26 16.27
N THR A 314 -9.89 18.12 15.74
CA THR A 314 -9.10 16.89 15.60
C THR A 314 -8.49 16.71 14.21
N CYS A 315 -8.77 17.63 13.27
CA CYS A 315 -8.26 17.57 11.91
C CYS A 315 -6.72 17.64 11.90
N GLY A 316 -6.08 16.72 11.18
CA GLY A 316 -4.62 16.71 11.00
C GLY A 316 -3.84 16.24 12.23
N ARG A 317 -4.50 15.78 13.31
CA ARG A 317 -3.80 15.26 14.50
C ARG A 317 -2.86 14.10 14.18
N PHE A 318 -3.26 13.19 13.30
CA PHE A 318 -2.40 12.10 12.84
C PHE A 318 -1.19 12.61 12.06
N HIS A 319 -1.39 13.60 11.18
CA HIS A 319 -0.29 14.24 10.47
C HIS A 319 0.73 14.83 11.46
N VAL A 320 0.26 15.60 12.45
CA VAL A 320 1.13 16.21 13.48
C VAL A 320 1.84 15.17 14.36
N VAL A 321 1.14 14.09 14.77
CA VAL A 321 1.78 13.00 15.53
C VAL A 321 2.87 12.32 14.71
N SER A 322 2.62 12.10 13.41
CA SER A 322 3.56 11.39 12.53
C SER A 322 4.76 12.24 12.08
N SER A 323 4.64 13.57 12.12
CA SER A 323 5.56 14.51 11.45
C SER A 323 6.98 14.57 12.01
N SER A 324 7.22 14.08 13.23
CA SER A 324 8.56 14.05 13.81
C SER A 324 8.77 12.86 14.75
N ALA A 325 10.03 12.42 14.91
CA ALA A 325 10.37 11.35 15.85
C ALA A 325 9.95 11.68 17.30
N PRO A 326 10.21 12.89 17.83
CA PRO A 326 9.74 13.26 19.16
C PRO A 326 8.22 13.18 19.32
N ASN A 327 7.44 13.58 18.31
CA ASN A 327 5.97 13.50 18.36
C ASN A 327 5.49 12.05 18.36
N ARG A 328 6.08 11.19 17.52
CA ARG A 328 5.76 9.76 17.49
C ARG A 328 6.10 9.06 18.80
N ILE A 329 7.27 9.35 19.38
CA ILE A 329 7.68 8.81 20.68
C ILE A 329 6.71 9.26 21.76
N LYS A 330 6.39 10.57 21.81
CA LYS A 330 5.46 11.14 22.78
C LYS A 330 4.07 10.47 22.72
N PHE A 331 3.55 10.27 21.52
CA PHE A 331 2.28 9.58 21.33
C PHE A 331 2.38 8.10 21.71
N ALA A 332 3.40 7.39 21.25
CA ALA A 332 3.60 5.97 21.58
C ALA A 332 3.74 5.74 23.10
N ASP A 333 4.50 6.58 23.80
CA ASP A 333 4.64 6.54 25.26
C ASP A 333 3.30 6.77 25.96
N SER A 334 2.45 7.64 25.40
CA SER A 334 1.10 7.86 25.93
C SER A 334 0.19 6.65 25.74
N VAL A 335 0.31 5.93 24.61
CA VAL A 335 -0.43 4.69 24.34
C VAL A 335 -0.03 3.59 25.31
N VAL A 336 1.26 3.44 25.62
CA VAL A 336 1.73 2.46 26.61
C VAL A 336 1.15 2.74 28.00
N LYS A 337 1.03 4.02 28.39
CA LYS A 337 0.45 4.44 29.68
C LYS A 337 -1.08 4.33 29.75
N PHE A 338 -1.74 4.28 28.60
CA PHE A 338 -3.19 4.24 28.50
C PHE A 338 -3.76 2.83 28.67
N ASN A 339 -2.96 1.81 28.36
CA ASN A 339 -3.28 0.38 28.54
C ASN A 339 -3.29 -0.06 30.01
#